data_AF-A0A3B4D388-F1
#
_entry.id   AF-A0A3B4D388-F1
#
_cell.length_a   1.000
_cell.length_b   1.000
_cell.length_c   1.000
_cell.angle_alpha   90.00
_cell.angle_beta   90.00
_cell.angle_gamma   90.00
#
_symmetry.space_group_name_H-M   'P 1'
#
loop_
_entity.id
_entity.type
_entity.pdbx_description
1 polymer ?
#
loop_
_entity_poly.entity_id
_entity_poly.type
_entity_poly.pdbx_seq_one_letter_code
_entity_poly.pdbx_strand_id
1 'polypeptide(L)'
;MIMFFLLYGSILWSATCVSSLPAPSRIFMSARVGSSAVLPCDWRNVSTHSPHVEWRTFVETVFERRGGELYQGEGYEGRVDVPEDHLLKGDCSLELKNVRPEDAGVYESFLLVRQTKRSLRTKRVFLQSVQLSVDETLEKSSSNSNENPAATGDSRMNYPPPKIIVLLPFMAALVLRRE
;
A
#
# COMPACT_ATOMS: atom_id res chain seq x y z
N MET A 1 41.16 -36.50 -39.05
CA MET A 1 41.20 -35.02 -38.91
C MET A 1 39.87 -34.39 -39.37
N ILE A 2 38.73 -34.96 -38.95
CA ILE A 2 37.37 -34.42 -39.21
C ILE A 2 36.63 -34.17 -37.89
N MET A 3 37.32 -34.34 -36.75
CA MET A 3 36.75 -34.19 -35.40
C MET A 3 37.08 -32.84 -34.74
N PHE A 4 37.40 -31.80 -35.54
CA PHE A 4 37.71 -30.47 -35.02
C PHE A 4 36.83 -29.34 -35.57
N PHE A 5 35.97 -29.59 -36.56
CA PHE A 5 35.04 -28.57 -37.09
C PHE A 5 33.67 -28.54 -36.39
N LEU A 6 33.38 -29.47 -35.48
CA LEU A 6 32.11 -29.50 -34.73
C LEU A 6 32.18 -28.83 -33.35
N LEU A 7 33.33 -28.30 -32.94
CA LEU A 7 33.49 -27.66 -31.62
C LEU A 7 33.55 -26.14 -31.65
N TYR A 8 33.54 -25.51 -32.84
CA TYR A 8 33.66 -24.05 -32.97
C TYR A 8 32.43 -23.35 -33.57
N GLY A 9 31.36 -24.08 -33.89
CA GLY A 9 30.14 -23.54 -34.51
C GLY A 9 28.93 -23.37 -33.58
N SER A 10 29.04 -23.74 -32.29
CA SER A 10 27.91 -23.73 -31.35
C SER A 10 28.00 -22.69 -30.24
N ILE A 11 29.03 -21.83 -30.26
CA ILE A 11 29.20 -20.72 -29.30
C ILE A 11 28.89 -19.38 -30.00
N LEU A 12 27.81 -19.33 -30.79
CA LEU A 12 27.26 -18.09 -31.31
C LEU A 12 25.95 -17.76 -30.57
N TRP A 13 26.12 -16.96 -29.51
CA TRP A 13 25.27 -15.81 -29.22
C TRP A 13 23.77 -16.04 -29.02
N SER A 14 23.36 -17.03 -28.22
CA SER A 14 22.08 -16.88 -27.53
C SER A 14 22.27 -15.98 -26.31
N ALA A 15 22.55 -14.69 -26.55
CA ALA A 15 22.19 -13.67 -25.57
C ALA A 15 20.67 -13.56 -25.63
N THR A 16 19.98 -14.56 -25.06
CA THR A 16 18.56 -14.45 -24.80
C THR A 16 18.44 -13.31 -23.82
N CYS A 17 18.06 -12.14 -24.33
CA CYS A 17 17.63 -11.03 -23.52
C CYS A 17 16.53 -11.59 -22.64
N VAL A 18 16.85 -11.89 -21.37
CA VAL A 18 15.82 -12.05 -20.35
C VAL A 18 15.24 -10.66 -20.24
N SER A 19 14.22 -10.38 -21.05
CA SER A 19 13.43 -9.18 -20.92
C SER A 19 12.81 -9.26 -19.53
N SER A 20 13.42 -8.58 -18.56
CA SER A 20 12.81 -8.44 -17.25
C SER A 20 11.45 -7.80 -17.50
N LEU A 21 10.38 -8.49 -17.09
CA LEU A 21 9.08 -7.84 -17.07
C LEU A 21 9.26 -6.59 -16.18
N PRO A 22 8.84 -5.40 -16.65
CA PRO A 22 8.83 -4.23 -15.81
C PRO A 22 8.07 -4.57 -14.53
N ALA A 23 8.73 -4.46 -13.38
CA ALA A 23 8.07 -4.64 -12.11
C ALA A 23 6.86 -3.68 -12.06
N PRO A 24 5.70 -4.10 -11.50
CA PRO A 24 4.54 -3.23 -11.38
C PRO A 24 4.97 -1.92 -10.71
N SER A 25 4.74 -0.81 -11.41
CA SER A 25 5.20 0.51 -11.02
C SER A 25 4.51 0.93 -9.72
N ARG A 26 5.31 1.14 -8.68
CA ARG A 26 4.85 1.70 -7.40
C ARG A 26 4.98 3.22 -7.43
N ILE A 27 3.90 3.91 -7.09
CA ILE A 27 3.89 5.37 -6.92
C ILE A 27 4.33 5.67 -5.49
N PHE A 28 5.17 6.68 -5.30
CA PHE A 28 5.63 7.14 -3.99
C PHE A 28 5.05 8.52 -3.72
N MET A 29 4.42 8.70 -2.56
CA MET A 29 3.83 9.96 -2.13
C MET A 29 4.15 10.20 -0.65
N SER A 30 4.20 11.46 -0.26
CA SER A 30 4.23 11.85 1.15
C SER A 30 3.04 12.73 1.51
N ALA A 31 2.60 12.63 2.76
CA ALA A 31 1.55 13.47 3.32
C ALA A 31 1.94 13.88 4.74
N ARG A 32 1.54 15.07 5.17
CA ARG A 32 1.78 15.52 6.55
C ARG A 32 0.71 14.97 7.49
N VAL A 33 1.08 14.74 8.75
CA VAL A 33 0.09 14.44 9.80
C VAL A 33 -1.01 15.52 9.82
N GLY A 34 -2.26 15.10 9.96
CA GLY A 34 -3.45 15.95 9.96
C GLY A 34 -3.88 16.49 8.59
N SER A 35 -3.09 16.28 7.53
CA SER A 35 -3.44 16.72 6.17
C SER A 35 -4.38 15.72 5.46
N SER A 36 -4.69 16.00 4.20
CA SER A 36 -5.40 15.07 3.31
C SER A 36 -4.48 14.61 2.18
N ALA A 37 -4.62 13.36 1.78
CA ALA A 37 -3.93 12.75 0.65
C ALA A 37 -4.94 12.20 -0.36
N VAL A 38 -4.58 12.22 -1.64
CA VAL A 38 -5.36 11.58 -2.71
C VAL A 38 -4.47 10.53 -3.36
N LEU A 39 -4.76 9.25 -3.11
CA LEU A 39 -3.98 8.14 -3.63
C LEU A 39 -4.48 7.85 -5.05
N PRO A 40 -3.64 8.01 -6.09
CA PRO A 40 -4.09 7.97 -7.48
C PRO A 40 -4.51 6.56 -7.90
N CYS A 41 -5.60 6.48 -8.67
CA CYS A 41 -6.06 5.27 -9.32
C CYS A 41 -6.93 5.61 -10.53
N ASP A 42 -6.65 4.99 -11.67
CA ASP A 42 -7.47 5.10 -12.88
C ASP A 42 -7.78 3.70 -13.41
N TRP A 43 -9.04 3.49 -13.79
CA TRP A 43 -9.50 2.22 -14.37
C TRP A 43 -10.01 2.36 -15.80
N ARG A 44 -9.82 3.51 -16.47
CA ARG A 44 -10.38 3.77 -17.82
C ARG A 44 -9.92 2.76 -18.88
N ASN A 45 -8.82 2.06 -18.63
CA ASN A 45 -8.34 0.97 -19.48
C ASN A 45 -9.08 -0.37 -19.28
N VAL A 46 -9.98 -0.46 -18.30
CA VAL A 46 -10.80 -1.65 -18.03
C VAL A 46 -12.27 -1.38 -18.37
N SER A 47 -12.87 -2.20 -19.22
CA SER A 47 -14.27 -2.06 -19.58
C SER A 47 -15.19 -2.68 -18.51
N THR A 48 -15.93 -1.84 -17.77
CA THR A 48 -17.02 -2.28 -16.88
C THR A 48 -18.15 -1.24 -16.84
N HIS A 49 -19.40 -1.71 -16.73
CA HIS A 49 -20.59 -0.85 -16.61
C HIS A 49 -21.02 -0.64 -15.15
N SER A 50 -20.44 -1.39 -14.22
CA SER A 50 -20.71 -1.32 -12.78
C SER A 50 -19.37 -1.38 -12.07
N PRO A 51 -18.66 -0.25 -11.92
CA PRO A 51 -17.36 -0.24 -11.26
C PRO A 51 -17.55 -0.66 -9.79
N HIS A 52 -16.71 -1.60 -9.38
CA HIS A 52 -16.61 -2.07 -8.00
C HIS A 52 -15.13 -1.98 -7.65
N VAL A 53 -14.79 -0.97 -6.84
CA VAL A 53 -13.42 -0.66 -6.46
C VAL A 53 -13.17 -1.13 -5.04
N GLU A 54 -11.98 -1.63 -4.81
CA GLU A 54 -11.47 -1.99 -3.49
C GLU A 54 -10.06 -1.43 -3.34
N TRP A 55 -9.82 -0.75 -2.23
CA TRP A 55 -8.51 -0.34 -1.75
C TRP A 55 -8.16 -1.15 -0.51
N ARG A 56 -6.93 -1.64 -0.46
CA ARG A 56 -6.45 -2.42 0.68
C ARG A 56 -4.99 -2.16 0.98
N THR A 57 -4.62 -2.46 2.22
CA THR A 57 -3.22 -2.73 2.57
C THR A 57 -2.93 -4.22 2.42
N PHE A 58 -1.71 -4.62 2.78
CA PHE A 58 -1.39 -6.04 2.90
C PHE A 58 -2.26 -6.76 3.95
N VAL A 59 -2.66 -6.05 5.00
CA VAL A 59 -3.33 -6.61 6.17
C VAL A 59 -4.85 -6.63 5.99
N GLU A 60 -5.43 -5.53 5.52
CA GLU A 60 -6.87 -5.33 5.57
C GLU A 60 -7.42 -4.50 4.40
N THR A 61 -8.74 -4.57 4.22
CA THR A 61 -9.47 -3.70 3.29
C THR A 61 -9.64 -2.33 3.92
N VAL A 62 -9.15 -1.31 3.23
CA VAL A 62 -9.21 0.10 3.66
C VAL A 62 -10.54 0.72 3.26
N PHE A 63 -10.96 0.46 2.01
CA PHE A 63 -12.19 1.00 1.45
C PHE A 63 -12.71 0.11 0.34
N GLU A 64 -14.03 0.00 0.23
CA GLU A 64 -14.69 -0.68 -0.87
C GLU A 64 -15.94 0.09 -1.29
N ARG A 65 -16.18 0.24 -2.60
CA ARG A 65 -17.41 0.87 -3.12
C ARG A 65 -17.93 0.13 -4.34
N ARG A 66 -19.26 -0.03 -4.38
CA ARG A 66 -20.02 -0.54 -5.52
C ARG A 66 -21.35 0.21 -5.64
N GLY A 67 -21.43 1.15 -6.59
CA GLY A 67 -22.55 2.09 -6.65
C GLY A 67 -22.63 2.90 -5.35
N GLY A 68 -23.84 3.01 -4.77
CA GLY A 68 -24.05 3.70 -3.50
C GLY A 68 -23.65 2.91 -2.24
N GLU A 69 -23.34 1.61 -2.36
CA GLU A 69 -22.87 0.80 -1.24
C GLU A 69 -21.38 1.03 -1.01
N LEU A 70 -20.98 1.29 0.24
CA LEU A 70 -19.58 1.45 0.63
C LEU A 70 -19.26 0.76 1.96
N TYR A 71 -18.00 0.37 2.10
CA TYR A 71 -17.40 -0.13 3.32
C TYR A 71 -16.10 0.64 3.61
N GLN A 72 -15.83 0.88 4.89
CA GLN A 72 -14.60 1.51 5.38
C GLN A 72 -13.98 0.57 6.41
N GLY A 73 -12.68 0.34 6.27
CA GLY A 73 -11.91 -0.51 7.18
C GLY A 73 -11.78 0.10 8.57
N GLU A 74 -11.41 -0.75 9.53
CA GLU A 74 -11.19 -0.32 10.91
C GLU A 74 -10.11 0.77 10.98
N GLY A 75 -10.41 1.88 11.67
CA GLY A 75 -9.52 3.02 11.79
C GLY A 75 -9.58 4.00 10.61
N TYR A 76 -10.27 3.67 9.51
CA TYR A 76 -10.47 4.55 8.35
C TYR A 76 -11.85 5.23 8.33
N GLU A 77 -12.71 4.95 9.31
CA GLU A 77 -14.09 5.43 9.34
C GLU A 77 -14.20 6.95 9.30
N GLY A 78 -15.03 7.46 8.39
CA GLY A 78 -15.22 8.88 8.11
C GLY A 78 -14.03 9.59 7.47
N ARG A 79 -12.91 8.88 7.23
CA ARG A 79 -11.67 9.46 6.70
C ARG A 79 -11.41 9.11 5.25
N VAL A 80 -12.01 8.04 4.72
CA VAL A 80 -11.77 7.57 3.35
C VAL A 80 -13.00 7.64 2.46
N ASP A 81 -12.81 8.01 1.20
CA ASP A 81 -13.83 7.91 0.15
C ASP A 81 -13.23 7.78 -1.25
N VAL A 82 -13.98 7.19 -2.18
CA VAL A 82 -13.75 7.28 -3.63
C VAL A 82 -15.02 7.82 -4.26
N PRO A 83 -15.16 9.14 -4.49
CA PRO A 83 -16.41 9.77 -4.91
C PRO A 83 -17.11 9.03 -6.06
N GLU A 84 -18.41 8.76 -5.91
CA GLU A 84 -19.15 7.89 -6.85
C GLU A 84 -19.14 8.47 -8.27
N ASP A 85 -19.28 9.79 -8.40
CA ASP A 85 -19.28 10.47 -9.69
C ASP A 85 -17.89 10.44 -10.36
N HIS A 86 -16.81 10.44 -9.59
CA HIS A 86 -15.44 10.22 -10.10
C HIS A 86 -15.26 8.78 -10.54
N LEU A 87 -15.73 7.84 -9.72
CA LEU A 87 -15.66 6.40 -10.01
C LEU A 87 -16.35 6.08 -11.33
N LEU A 88 -17.54 6.63 -11.58
CA LEU A 88 -18.28 6.46 -12.84
C LEU A 88 -17.55 7.08 -14.05
N LYS A 89 -16.66 8.06 -13.85
CA LYS A 89 -15.83 8.69 -14.89
C LYS A 89 -14.47 8.00 -15.10
N GLY A 90 -14.24 6.88 -14.42
CA GLY A 90 -13.00 6.11 -14.56
C GLY A 90 -11.92 6.42 -13.51
N ASP A 91 -12.19 7.30 -12.55
CA ASP A 91 -11.24 7.71 -11.51
C ASP A 91 -11.59 7.02 -10.19
N CYS A 92 -10.70 6.15 -9.74
CA CYS A 92 -10.85 5.36 -8.51
C CYS A 92 -9.95 5.87 -7.37
N SER A 93 -9.46 7.10 -7.47
CA SER A 93 -8.52 7.67 -6.50
C SER A 93 -9.14 7.73 -5.10
N LEU A 94 -8.39 7.28 -4.08
CA LEU A 94 -8.84 7.26 -2.70
C LEU A 94 -8.51 8.60 -2.03
N GLU A 95 -9.52 9.31 -1.58
CA GLU A 95 -9.38 10.44 -0.69
C GLU A 95 -9.18 9.95 0.73
N LEU A 96 -8.03 10.25 1.35
CA LEU A 96 -7.74 9.99 2.76
C LEU A 96 -7.60 11.31 3.51
N LYS A 97 -8.45 11.56 4.50
CA LYS A 97 -8.49 12.79 5.31
C LYS A 97 -7.88 12.55 6.69
N ASN A 98 -7.36 13.62 7.29
CA ASN A 98 -6.76 13.58 8.63
C ASN A 98 -5.74 12.44 8.73
N VAL A 99 -4.71 12.50 7.88
CA VAL A 99 -3.64 11.51 7.79
C VAL A 99 -2.94 11.36 9.15
N ARG A 100 -2.70 10.13 9.57
CA ARG A 100 -2.03 9.76 10.82
C ARG A 100 -0.73 9.01 10.54
N PRO A 101 0.22 8.96 11.48
CA PRO A 101 1.44 8.18 11.30
C PRO A 101 1.18 6.71 10.96
N GLU A 102 0.10 6.13 11.49
CA GLU A 102 -0.28 4.73 11.25
C GLU A 102 -0.80 4.48 9.82
N ASP A 103 -1.18 5.54 9.10
CA ASP A 103 -1.61 5.43 7.70
C ASP A 103 -0.41 5.24 6.74
N ALA A 104 0.83 5.35 7.22
CA ALA A 104 2.01 5.10 6.40
C ALA A 104 2.05 3.62 5.94
N GLY A 105 2.24 3.39 4.65
CA GLY A 105 2.23 2.02 4.14
C GLY A 105 2.05 1.90 2.64
N VAL A 106 1.87 0.65 2.20
CA VAL A 106 1.56 0.31 0.81
C VAL A 106 0.06 0.07 0.70
N TYR A 107 -0.55 0.80 -0.21
CA TYR A 107 -1.94 0.67 -0.60
C TYR A 107 -2.00 0.10 -2.01
N GLU A 108 -2.92 -0.84 -2.22
CA GLU A 108 -3.19 -1.44 -3.51
C GLU A 108 -4.66 -1.28 -3.86
N SER A 109 -4.92 -0.91 -5.11
CA SER A 109 -6.28 -0.75 -5.64
C SER A 109 -6.61 -1.84 -6.65
N PHE A 110 -7.87 -2.28 -6.60
CA PHE A 110 -8.37 -3.35 -7.44
C PHE A 110 -9.76 -3.01 -7.99
N LEU A 111 -10.00 -3.43 -9.23
CA LEU A 111 -11.32 -3.46 -9.83
C LEU A 111 -11.89 -4.88 -9.78
N LEU A 112 -13.10 -5.02 -9.25
CA LEU A 112 -13.83 -6.27 -9.17
C LEU A 112 -14.81 -6.36 -10.34
N VAL A 113 -14.46 -7.17 -11.34
CA VAL A 113 -15.21 -7.31 -12.58
C VAL A 113 -15.91 -8.66 -12.65
N ARG A 114 -17.23 -8.67 -12.87
CA ARG A 114 -17.94 -9.91 -13.18
C ARG A 114 -17.55 -10.40 -14.57
N GLN A 115 -17.07 -11.64 -14.68
CA GLN A 115 -16.58 -12.17 -15.96
C GLN A 115 -17.69 -12.29 -17.03
N THR A 116 -18.90 -12.65 -16.62
CA THR A 116 -20.08 -12.67 -17.50
C THR A 116 -21.32 -12.27 -16.71
N LYS A 117 -22.39 -11.83 -17.39
CA LYS A 117 -23.65 -11.44 -16.74
C LYS A 117 -24.29 -12.54 -15.88
N ARG A 118 -23.96 -13.81 -16.14
CA ARG A 118 -24.47 -14.99 -15.41
C ARG A 118 -23.45 -15.62 -14.46
N SER A 119 -22.20 -15.13 -14.46
CA SER A 119 -21.13 -15.70 -13.65
C SER A 119 -21.22 -15.17 -12.22
N LEU A 120 -21.12 -16.08 -11.24
CA LEU A 120 -20.87 -15.74 -9.84
C LEU A 120 -19.38 -15.41 -9.59
N ARG A 121 -18.51 -15.67 -10.56
CA ARG A 121 -17.07 -15.45 -10.44
C ARG A 121 -16.72 -14.01 -10.78
N THR A 122 -16.27 -13.29 -9.76
CA THR A 122 -15.67 -11.97 -9.87
C THR A 122 -14.17 -12.11 -10.11
N LYS A 123 -13.64 -11.46 -11.15
CA LYS A 123 -12.21 -11.31 -11.40
C LYS A 123 -11.74 -10.04 -10.70
N ARG A 124 -10.70 -10.16 -9.89
CA ARG A 124 -9.99 -9.02 -9.29
C ARG A 124 -8.88 -8.57 -10.24
N VAL A 125 -8.90 -7.31 -10.66
CA VAL A 125 -7.93 -6.70 -11.56
C VAL A 125 -7.11 -5.70 -10.76
N PHE A 126 -5.81 -5.91 -10.64
CA PHE A 126 -4.90 -4.95 -10.02
C PHE A 126 -4.80 -3.69 -10.88
N LEU A 127 -4.92 -2.52 -10.26
CA LEU A 127 -4.83 -1.23 -10.94
C LEU A 127 -3.54 -0.50 -10.56
N GLN A 128 -3.33 -0.24 -9.26
CA GLN A 128 -2.23 0.61 -8.80
C GLN A 128 -1.70 0.17 -7.43
N SER A 129 -0.40 0.41 -7.21
CA SER A 129 0.24 0.35 -5.89
C SER A 129 0.81 1.72 -5.53
N VAL A 130 0.50 2.21 -4.33
CA VAL A 130 0.94 3.50 -3.79
C VAL A 130 1.63 3.29 -2.45
N GLN A 131 2.86 3.77 -2.32
CA GLN A 131 3.57 3.91 -1.06
C GLN A 131 3.32 5.30 -0.49
N LEU A 132 2.61 5.37 0.62
CA LEU A 132 2.40 6.61 1.37
C LEU A 132 3.42 6.67 2.52
N SER A 133 4.23 7.73 2.54
CA SER A 133 4.99 8.13 3.72
C SER A 133 4.26 9.26 4.46
N VAL A 134 4.42 9.29 5.78
CA VAL A 134 3.79 10.31 6.61
C VAL A 134 4.87 11.15 7.30
N ASP A 135 4.83 12.45 7.04
CA ASP A 135 5.79 13.41 7.57
C ASP A 135 5.22 14.00 8.88
N GLU A 136 5.91 13.79 9.99
CA GLU A 136 5.57 14.43 11.26
C GLU A 136 5.87 15.93 11.19
N THR A 137 4.91 16.76 11.59
CA THR A 137 5.17 18.18 11.83
C THR A 137 6.07 18.31 13.04
N LEU A 138 7.36 18.54 12.80
CA LEU A 138 8.24 19.13 13.79
C LEU A 138 7.76 20.57 14.02
N GLU A 139 6.85 20.74 14.97
CA GLU A 139 6.63 22.03 15.63
C GLU A 139 7.98 22.47 16.18
N LYS A 140 8.72 23.25 15.39
CA LYS A 140 9.92 23.95 15.86
C LYS A 140 9.41 25.01 16.82
N SER A 141 9.31 24.65 18.10
CA SER A 141 9.15 25.57 19.21
C SER A 141 10.26 26.60 19.11
N SER A 142 9.97 27.69 18.40
CA SER A 142 10.88 28.80 18.22
C SER A 142 10.78 29.67 19.46
N SER A 143 11.34 29.18 20.57
CA SER A 143 11.68 30.05 21.69
C SER A 143 12.83 30.95 21.23
N ASN A 144 12.47 32.15 20.80
CA ASN A 144 13.42 33.21 20.54
C ASN A 144 13.95 33.70 21.90
N SER A 145 15.05 33.12 22.38
CA SER A 145 15.72 33.56 23.61
C SER A 145 16.95 34.40 23.25
N ASN A 146 16.81 35.72 23.35
CA ASN A 146 17.93 36.61 23.60
C ASN A 146 18.22 36.62 25.12
N GLU A 147 19.48 36.34 25.49
CA GLU A 147 20.18 36.62 26.78
C GLU A 147 19.58 36.00 28.07
N ASN A 148 20.29 35.43 29.06
CA ASN A 148 21.69 35.32 29.49
C ASN A 148 21.81 34.08 30.44
N PRO A 149 23.01 33.59 30.82
CA PRO A 149 23.17 32.31 31.51
C PRO A 149 23.11 32.44 33.04
N ALA A 150 22.23 31.68 33.71
CA ALA A 150 22.42 31.28 35.11
C ALA A 150 21.44 30.17 35.54
N ALA A 151 21.99 29.22 36.32
CA ALA A 151 21.35 28.32 37.28
C ALA A 151 20.61 27.06 36.79
N THR A 152 21.31 25.94 36.95
CA THR A 152 20.95 24.70 37.66
C THR A 152 19.53 24.12 37.52
N GLY A 153 19.45 22.89 37.00
CA GLY A 153 18.26 22.05 37.06
C GLY A 153 18.48 20.67 36.47
N ASP A 154 18.97 19.73 37.29
CA ASP A 154 19.07 18.31 36.97
C ASP A 154 17.67 17.75 36.66
N SER A 155 17.48 17.21 35.46
CA SER A 155 16.25 16.51 35.09
C SER A 155 16.58 15.22 34.35
N ARG A 156 16.84 14.21 35.18
CA ARG A 156 16.72 12.79 34.88
C ARG A 156 15.33 12.50 34.27
N MET A 157 15.23 12.52 32.94
CA MET A 157 14.05 12.06 32.23
C MET A 157 13.96 10.53 32.34
N ASN A 158 13.13 10.04 33.26
CA ASN A 158 12.69 8.66 33.27
C ASN A 158 11.70 8.46 32.11
N TYR A 159 12.21 8.09 30.94
CA TYR A 159 11.38 7.52 29.89
C TYR A 159 10.95 6.10 30.30
N PRO A 160 9.64 5.78 30.30
CA PRO A 160 9.22 4.39 30.41
C PRO A 160 9.75 3.64 29.17
N PRO A 161 10.39 2.47 29.33
CA PRO A 161 10.88 1.73 28.18
C PRO A 161 9.71 1.33 27.29
N PRO A 162 9.92 1.29 25.95
CA PRO A 162 8.91 0.78 25.03
C PRO A 162 8.53 -0.64 25.46
N LYS A 163 7.23 -0.90 25.61
CA LYS A 163 6.73 -2.25 25.87
C LYS A 163 6.97 -3.08 24.60
N ILE A 164 8.09 -3.79 24.56
CA ILE A 164 8.36 -4.80 23.54
C ILE A 164 7.36 -5.92 23.77
N ILE A 165 6.29 -5.96 22.96
CA ILE A 165 5.38 -7.10 22.91
C ILE A 165 6.12 -8.18 22.11
N VAL A 166 6.75 -9.11 22.84
CA VAL A 166 7.31 -10.32 22.25
C VAL A 166 6.14 -11.19 21.81
N LEU A 167 5.86 -11.22 20.51
CA LEU A 167 4.97 -12.22 19.93
C LEU A 167 5.69 -13.57 20.03
N LEU A 168 5.38 -14.33 21.09
CA LEU A 168 5.80 -15.73 21.18
C LEU A 168 5.18 -16.47 19.99
N PRO A 169 5.98 -17.19 19.17
CA PRO A 169 5.41 -18.10 18.20
C PRO A 169 4.70 -19.19 19.00
N PHE A 170 3.37 -19.19 18.96
CA PHE A 170 2.58 -20.33 19.40
C PHE A 170 2.98 -21.50 18.50
N MET A 171 3.90 -22.33 19.02
CA MET A 171 4.21 -23.64 18.49
C MET A 171 2.89 -24.42 18.43
N ALA A 172 2.28 -24.50 17.26
CA ALA A 172 1.24 -25.47 16.99
C ALA A 172 1.92 -26.84 16.86
N ALA A 173 2.25 -27.43 18.00
CA ALA A 173 2.38 -28.87 18.11
C ALA A 173 0.98 -29.46 17.95
N LEU A 174 0.57 -29.76 16.72
CA LEU A 174 -0.52 -30.71 16.49
C LEU A 174 0.09 -32.07 16.18
N VAL A 175 0.55 -32.72 17.26
CA VAL A 175 0.55 -34.17 17.31
C VAL A 175 -0.90 -34.59 17.43
N LEU A 176 -1.50 -35.02 16.33
CA LEU A 176 -2.54 -36.04 16.38
C LEU A 176 -2.22 -37.11 15.33
N ARG A 177 -1.57 -38.16 15.83
CA ARG A 177 -1.76 -39.52 15.33
C ARG A 177 -3.26 -39.79 15.20
N ARG A 178 -3.67 -40.41 14.09
CA ARG A 178 -4.56 -41.57 14.14
C ARG A 178 -4.49 -42.33 12.81
N GLU A 179 -4.05 -43.57 12.96
CA GLU A 179 -4.22 -44.79 12.13
C GLU A 179 -3.79 -44.74 10.66
#